data_AF-A0A6A6MP44-F1
#
_entry.id   AF-A0A6A6MP44-F1
#
_cell.length_a   1.000
_cell.length_b   1.000
_cell.length_c   1.000
_cell.angle_alpha   90.00
_cell.angle_beta   90.00
_cell.angle_gamma   90.00
#
_symmetry.space_group_name_H-M   'P 1'
#
loop_
_entity.id
_entity.type
_entity.pdbx_description
1 polymer ?
#
loop_
_entity_poly.entity_id
_entity_poly.type
_entity_poly.pdbx_seq_one_letter_code
_entity_poly.pdbx_strand_id
1 'polypeptide(L)'
;MNPAPPVTLPHPVVSATAKRRRDEFDVAAASAAGEMEGSAPKRAKSQDVIFRIVVPSRQIGKRHEERVIIISSKESDNSFSDAENALKQIATLILKEDDSPVEASKVVGAGHVAANTIRMLIAGSQAGSLIGISGQNIEKLRNSSGATITVLAPNQLPLCASAHESDRVVQISGDVPVVLKALEEIGCQLRENPPKQVISISPTYNYGAVRPTQPYVDPTSADYVTLEMMVSETLVGGLIGRCGSNISRIRNESGAMIKVYGGKGEQKHRHIQFGGTAQQVALAKQRVDECIYSQLVQAAGAQAQQSL
;
A
#
# COMPACT_ATOMS: atom_id res chain seq x y z
N MET A 1 -22.72 36.38 55.05
CA MET A 1 -22.15 37.48 54.23
C MET A 1 -21.16 36.91 53.24
N ASN A 2 -21.05 37.45 52.03
CA ASN A 2 -19.94 37.15 51.10
C ASN A 2 -18.90 38.28 51.14
N PRO A 3 -17.59 37.98 51.13
CA PRO A 3 -16.55 38.97 50.85
C PRO A 3 -16.49 39.28 49.34
N ALA A 4 -16.11 40.52 48.99
CA ALA A 4 -15.98 40.98 47.61
C ALA A 4 -14.53 40.84 47.08
N PRO A 5 -14.32 40.72 45.75
CA PRO A 5 -12.99 40.70 45.15
C PRO A 5 -12.34 42.11 45.06
N PRO A 6 -11.00 42.20 45.05
CA PRO A 6 -10.29 43.46 44.87
C PRO A 6 -10.27 43.95 43.41
N VAL A 7 -10.08 45.26 43.23
CA VAL A 7 -10.04 45.96 41.92
C VAL A 7 -8.76 46.78 41.80
N THR A 8 -8.08 46.68 40.65
CA THR A 8 -6.99 47.61 40.26
C THR A 8 -7.07 47.93 38.76
N LEU A 9 -6.59 49.11 38.36
CA LEU A 9 -6.90 49.79 37.08
C LEU A 9 -5.67 49.90 36.13
N PRO A 10 -5.82 50.40 34.88
CA PRO A 10 -4.97 49.99 33.74
C PRO A 10 -3.86 50.98 33.34
N HIS A 11 -3.06 50.58 32.35
CA HIS A 11 -2.08 51.40 31.62
C HIS A 11 -2.40 51.49 30.11
N PRO A 12 -1.85 52.47 29.36
CA PRO A 12 -2.63 53.17 28.33
C PRO A 12 -2.44 52.69 26.88
N VAL A 13 -3.38 53.14 26.02
CA VAL A 13 -3.39 52.99 24.56
C VAL A 13 -2.77 54.25 23.89
N VAL A 14 -2.05 54.08 22.78
CA VAL A 14 -1.72 55.19 21.86
C VAL A 14 -1.88 54.75 20.40
N SER A 15 -2.43 55.63 19.55
CA SER A 15 -2.67 55.49 18.09
C SER A 15 -1.77 56.47 17.29
N ALA A 16 -1.71 56.57 15.95
CA ALA A 16 -2.32 55.83 14.82
C ALA A 16 -1.24 55.45 13.74
N THR A 17 -1.17 55.82 12.43
CA THR A 17 -1.97 56.70 11.54
C THR A 17 -1.87 56.36 10.03
N ALA A 18 -2.79 55.53 9.52
CA ALA A 18 -3.55 55.69 8.25
C ALA A 18 -2.93 56.12 6.86
N LYS A 19 -3.46 55.45 5.80
CA LYS A 19 -3.84 55.92 4.43
C LYS A 19 -2.88 55.91 3.21
N ARG A 20 -3.45 55.33 2.11
CA ARG A 20 -3.36 55.68 0.65
C ARG A 20 -2.13 55.14 -0.14
N ARG A 21 -2.40 54.30 -1.17
CA ARG A 21 -2.55 54.57 -2.63
C ARG A 21 -1.22 54.98 -3.29
N ARG A 22 -0.62 54.10 -4.11
CA ARG A 22 -0.88 53.86 -5.55
C ARG A 22 -0.36 55.03 -6.40
N ASP A 23 0.71 54.73 -7.12
CA ASP A 23 0.98 55.25 -8.46
C ASP A 23 1.38 54.08 -9.37
N GLU A 24 1.33 54.31 -10.68
CA GLU A 24 1.38 53.33 -11.76
C GLU A 24 2.30 53.91 -12.85
N PHE A 25 3.32 53.16 -13.28
CA PHE A 25 4.23 53.57 -14.35
C PHE A 25 4.65 52.36 -15.20
N ASP A 26 4.90 52.63 -16.47
CA ASP A 26 4.77 51.66 -17.58
C ASP A 26 5.90 51.87 -18.61
N VAL A 27 5.94 50.99 -19.62
CA VAL A 27 6.61 51.13 -20.94
C VAL A 27 8.09 50.67 -21.09
N ALA A 28 8.28 49.79 -22.08
CA ALA A 28 9.46 49.51 -22.92
C ALA A 28 10.70 48.76 -22.38
N ALA A 29 10.70 47.45 -22.62
CA ALA A 29 11.59 46.73 -23.54
C ALA A 29 13.06 47.18 -23.76
N ALA A 30 13.99 46.23 -23.53
CA ALA A 30 15.20 46.05 -24.34
C ALA A 30 15.61 44.56 -24.37
N SER A 31 16.14 44.09 -25.50
CA SER A 31 16.61 42.70 -25.67
C SER A 31 18.13 42.60 -25.51
N ALA A 32 18.60 41.60 -24.76
CA ALA A 32 20.00 41.17 -24.79
C ALA A 32 20.08 39.64 -24.63
N ALA A 33 20.79 38.98 -25.54
CA ALA A 33 21.20 37.60 -25.38
C ALA A 33 22.52 37.54 -24.59
N GLY A 34 22.66 36.59 -23.69
CA GLY A 34 23.87 36.41 -22.88
C GLY A 34 23.82 35.07 -22.16
N GLU A 35 24.52 34.07 -22.71
CA GLU A 35 24.65 32.74 -22.10
C GLU A 35 25.74 32.77 -21.03
N MET A 36 25.42 32.38 -19.80
CA MET A 36 26.41 31.86 -18.85
C MET A 36 25.77 30.93 -17.82
N GLU A 37 26.55 29.99 -17.30
CA GLU A 37 26.08 28.91 -16.42
C GLU A 37 25.54 29.42 -15.08
N GLY A 38 24.42 28.87 -14.62
CA GLY A 38 23.86 29.23 -13.31
C GLY A 38 22.68 28.38 -12.86
N SER A 39 22.96 27.29 -12.13
CA SER A 39 21.99 26.35 -11.53
C SER A 39 21.03 25.67 -12.52
N ALA A 40 21.11 24.33 -12.61
CA ALA A 40 19.97 23.54 -13.09
C ALA A 40 18.70 23.93 -12.30
N PRO A 41 17.52 24.02 -12.95
CA PRO A 41 16.29 24.38 -12.25
C PRO A 41 16.02 23.32 -11.18
N LYS A 42 15.83 23.77 -9.92
CA LYS A 42 15.45 22.90 -8.81
C LYS A 42 14.17 22.17 -9.21
N ARG A 43 14.29 20.88 -9.55
CA ARG A 43 13.21 20.06 -10.10
C ARG A 43 11.98 20.16 -9.19
N ALA A 44 10.99 20.93 -9.63
CA ALA A 44 9.74 21.07 -8.92
C ALA A 44 9.16 19.67 -8.71
N LYS A 45 8.73 19.38 -7.48
CA LYS A 45 8.08 18.12 -7.15
C LYS A 45 6.62 18.20 -7.61
N SER A 46 6.39 18.12 -8.93
CA SER A 46 5.11 17.65 -9.45
C SER A 46 4.79 16.34 -8.73
N GLN A 47 3.66 16.28 -8.04
CA GLN A 47 3.28 15.07 -7.32
C GLN A 47 2.60 14.15 -8.31
N ASP A 48 3.15 12.95 -8.54
CA ASP A 48 2.48 12.00 -9.41
C ASP A 48 1.14 11.59 -8.75
N VAL A 49 0.04 11.76 -9.46
CA VAL A 49 -1.31 11.42 -8.99
C VAL A 49 -1.43 9.90 -9.02
N ILE A 50 -1.42 9.27 -7.84
CA ILE A 50 -1.38 7.81 -7.68
C ILE A 50 -2.71 7.29 -7.12
N PHE A 51 -3.38 6.43 -7.88
CA PHE A 51 -4.48 5.60 -7.41
C PHE A 51 -4.05 4.14 -7.30
N ARG A 52 -4.68 3.39 -6.39
CA ARG A 52 -4.52 1.93 -6.27
C ARG A 52 -5.90 1.29 -6.24
N ILE A 53 -6.22 0.47 -7.23
CA ILE A 53 -7.50 -0.24 -7.33
C ILE A 53 -7.28 -1.75 -7.14
N VAL A 54 -8.12 -2.37 -6.31
CA VAL A 54 -8.12 -3.81 -6.07
C VAL A 54 -9.02 -4.48 -7.12
N VAL A 55 -8.43 -5.36 -7.91
CA VAL A 55 -9.10 -6.15 -8.95
C VAL A 55 -9.47 -7.51 -8.37
N PRO A 56 -10.75 -7.92 -8.42
CA PRO A 56 -11.16 -9.24 -7.96
C PRO A 56 -10.60 -10.31 -8.90
N SER A 57 -10.23 -11.46 -8.33
CA SER A 57 -9.50 -12.50 -9.04
C SER A 57 -10.22 -13.13 -10.26
N ARG A 58 -11.53 -12.92 -10.41
CA ARG A 58 -12.37 -13.58 -11.44
C ARG A 58 -11.83 -13.37 -12.86
N GLN A 59 -11.17 -12.24 -13.11
CA GLN A 59 -10.64 -11.84 -14.41
C GLN A 59 -9.18 -12.31 -14.69
N ILE A 60 -8.52 -13.04 -13.77
CA ILE A 60 -7.06 -13.34 -13.88
C ILE A 60 -6.72 -14.83 -13.62
N GLY A 61 -7.49 -15.73 -14.23
CA GLY A 61 -7.14 -17.15 -14.38
C GLY A 61 -7.38 -18.04 -13.15
N LYS A 62 -6.86 -19.28 -13.19
CA LYS A 62 -7.20 -20.39 -12.26
C LYS A 62 -6.65 -20.26 -10.82
N ARG A 63 -6.29 -19.08 -10.33
CA ARG A 63 -5.89 -18.85 -8.93
C ARG A 63 -6.67 -17.69 -8.35
N HIS A 64 -7.41 -17.95 -7.28
CA HIS A 64 -8.24 -16.97 -6.58
C HIS A 64 -7.41 -15.98 -5.74
N GLU A 65 -6.70 -15.09 -6.43
CA GLU A 65 -5.77 -14.07 -5.89
C GLU A 65 -6.22 -12.66 -6.32
N GLU A 66 -6.73 -11.84 -5.38
CA GLU A 66 -6.98 -10.42 -5.65
C GLU A 66 -5.67 -9.67 -5.91
N ARG A 67 -5.67 -8.69 -6.83
CA ARG A 67 -4.48 -7.92 -7.22
C ARG A 67 -4.69 -6.43 -7.07
N VAL A 68 -3.61 -5.68 -6.88
CA VAL A 68 -3.63 -4.21 -6.90
C VAL A 68 -3.06 -3.72 -8.23
N ILE A 69 -3.81 -2.91 -8.97
CA ILE A 69 -3.28 -2.09 -10.06
C ILE A 69 -2.94 -0.72 -9.48
N ILE A 70 -1.69 -0.29 -9.67
CA ILE A 70 -1.24 1.07 -9.38
C ILE A 70 -1.38 1.88 -10.67
N ILE A 71 -2.07 3.00 -10.59
CA ILE A 71 -2.32 3.93 -11.70
C ILE A 71 -1.63 5.23 -11.33
N SER A 72 -0.72 5.72 -12.17
CA SER A 72 0.04 6.95 -11.91
C SER A 72 0.13 7.82 -13.16
N SER A 73 -0.23 9.10 -13.04
CA SER A 73 0.08 10.13 -14.04
C SER A 73 0.82 11.28 -13.37
N LYS A 74 1.52 12.09 -14.17
CA LYS A 74 1.92 13.42 -13.69
C LYS A 74 0.67 14.24 -13.38
N GLU A 75 0.81 15.15 -12.43
CA GLU A 75 -0.14 16.23 -12.21
C GLU A 75 -0.08 17.24 -13.37
N SER A 76 -1.25 17.78 -13.75
CA SER A 76 -1.45 18.74 -14.83
C SER A 76 -2.64 19.63 -14.50
N ASP A 77 -2.67 20.85 -15.03
CA ASP A 77 -3.69 21.87 -14.71
C ASP A 77 -5.09 21.58 -15.32
N ASN A 78 -5.33 20.35 -15.77
CA ASN A 78 -6.59 19.88 -16.30
C ASN A 78 -7.58 19.55 -15.17
N SER A 79 -8.88 19.75 -15.41
CA SER A 79 -9.96 19.40 -14.46
C SER A 79 -9.99 17.91 -14.07
N PHE A 80 -9.40 17.04 -14.90
CA PHE A 80 -9.23 15.61 -14.64
C PHE A 80 -7.82 15.17 -15.05
N SER A 81 -7.22 14.24 -14.31
CA SER A 81 -5.92 13.65 -14.66
C SER A 81 -6.07 12.38 -15.50
N ASP A 82 -5.02 12.02 -16.24
CA ASP A 82 -4.99 10.75 -16.99
C ASP A 82 -5.15 9.53 -16.07
N ALA A 83 -4.66 9.63 -14.82
CA ALA A 83 -4.86 8.60 -13.80
C ALA A 83 -6.34 8.44 -13.38
N GLU A 84 -7.13 9.51 -13.33
CA GLU A 84 -8.57 9.43 -13.07
C GLU A 84 -9.32 8.82 -14.25
N ASN A 85 -8.95 9.22 -15.48
CA ASN A 85 -9.53 8.66 -16.70
C ASN A 85 -9.25 7.15 -16.82
N ALA A 86 -8.04 6.71 -16.48
CA ALA A 86 -7.67 5.31 -16.38
C ALA A 86 -8.39 4.58 -15.23
N LEU A 87 -8.56 5.21 -14.06
CA LEU A 87 -9.30 4.66 -12.92
C LEU A 87 -10.78 4.42 -13.27
N LYS A 88 -11.45 5.39 -13.91
CA LYS A 88 -12.83 5.26 -14.39
C LYS A 88 -12.96 4.12 -15.42
N GLN A 89 -12.01 3.98 -16.35
CA GLN A 89 -12.01 2.90 -17.33
C GLN A 89 -11.81 1.52 -16.69
N ILE A 90 -10.83 1.36 -15.79
CA ILE A 90 -10.56 0.08 -15.12
C ILE A 90 -11.74 -0.32 -14.24
N ALA A 91 -12.35 0.62 -13.50
CA ALA A 91 -13.58 0.34 -12.77
C ALA A 91 -14.74 -0.07 -13.69
N THR A 92 -14.91 0.60 -14.83
CA THR A 92 -15.92 0.24 -15.83
C THR A 92 -15.71 -1.18 -16.39
N LEU A 93 -14.47 -1.67 -16.49
CA LEU A 93 -14.16 -3.05 -16.88
C LEU A 93 -14.45 -4.06 -15.75
N ILE A 94 -14.15 -3.72 -14.49
CA ILE A 94 -14.48 -4.57 -13.32
C ILE A 94 -16.00 -4.73 -13.15
N LEU A 95 -16.79 -3.74 -13.57
CA LEU A 95 -18.27 -3.76 -13.49
C LEU A 95 -18.98 -4.29 -14.76
N LYS A 96 -18.26 -4.84 -15.75
CA LYS A 96 -18.81 -5.30 -17.04
C LYS A 96 -18.73 -6.83 -17.22
N GLU A 97 -19.23 -7.59 -16.24
CA GLU A 97 -19.31 -9.05 -16.31
C GLU A 97 -20.61 -9.62 -15.71
N ASP A 98 -21.76 -9.43 -16.39
CA ASP A 98 -22.88 -10.41 -16.36
C ASP A 98 -23.96 -10.23 -17.46
N ASP A 99 -23.71 -9.41 -18.50
CA ASP A 99 -24.68 -9.16 -19.58
C ASP A 99 -24.69 -10.30 -20.62
N SER A 100 -25.12 -11.49 -20.18
CA SER A 100 -25.52 -12.58 -21.06
C SER A 100 -26.98 -12.37 -21.48
N PRO A 101 -27.32 -12.45 -22.79
CA PRO A 101 -28.67 -12.12 -23.27
C PRO A 101 -29.67 -13.25 -22.96
N VAL A 102 -30.16 -13.29 -21.72
CA VAL A 102 -31.24 -14.18 -21.31
C VAL A 102 -32.58 -13.57 -21.75
N GLU A 103 -33.00 -13.95 -22.96
CA GLU A 103 -34.29 -13.60 -23.55
C GLU A 103 -35.48 -13.85 -22.58
N ALA A 104 -36.29 -12.80 -22.42
CA ALA A 104 -37.68 -12.79 -21.97
C ALA A 104 -38.13 -13.80 -20.89
N SER A 105 -38.17 -13.37 -19.62
CA SER A 105 -39.30 -13.69 -18.72
C SER A 105 -39.49 -12.69 -17.58
N LYS A 106 -40.72 -12.19 -17.44
CA LYS A 106 -41.18 -11.48 -16.24
C LYS A 106 -41.51 -12.50 -15.14
N VAL A 107 -40.75 -12.51 -14.05
CA VAL A 107 -41.21 -13.07 -12.77
C VAL A 107 -40.96 -12.03 -11.67
N VAL A 108 -41.97 -11.76 -10.86
CA VAL A 108 -41.86 -10.81 -9.75
C VAL A 108 -41.16 -11.50 -8.58
N GLY A 109 -39.98 -11.02 -8.22
CA GLY A 109 -39.22 -11.51 -7.07
C GLY A 109 -38.13 -10.52 -6.67
N ALA A 110 -37.87 -10.40 -5.36
CA ALA A 110 -36.84 -9.51 -4.81
C ALA A 110 -35.44 -10.11 -4.99
N GLY A 111 -34.98 -10.18 -6.24
CA GLY A 111 -33.63 -10.61 -6.58
C GLY A 111 -32.59 -9.68 -5.95
N HIS A 112 -31.74 -10.22 -5.09
CA HIS A 112 -30.55 -9.50 -4.64
C HIS A 112 -29.62 -9.32 -5.85
N VAL A 113 -29.55 -8.09 -6.37
CA VAL A 113 -28.48 -7.70 -7.30
C VAL A 113 -27.15 -7.98 -6.61
N ALA A 114 -26.25 -8.70 -7.27
CA ALA A 114 -24.88 -8.86 -6.80
C ALA A 114 -24.19 -7.49 -6.88
N ALA A 115 -24.27 -6.73 -5.78
CA ALA A 115 -24.00 -5.29 -5.79
C ALA A 115 -22.66 -4.96 -6.44
N ASN A 116 -22.70 -4.18 -7.52
CA ASN A 116 -21.53 -3.76 -8.29
C ASN A 116 -20.53 -3.11 -7.31
N THR A 117 -19.33 -3.68 -7.18
CA THR A 117 -18.42 -3.35 -6.09
C THR A 117 -17.02 -3.05 -6.59
N ILE A 118 -16.54 -1.85 -6.28
CA ILE A 118 -15.17 -1.39 -6.50
C ILE A 118 -14.46 -1.25 -5.16
N ARG A 119 -13.16 -1.54 -5.12
CA ARG A 119 -12.33 -1.48 -3.91
C ARG A 119 -11.04 -0.70 -4.20
N MET A 120 -10.77 0.35 -3.44
CA MET A 120 -9.56 1.19 -3.56
C MET A 120 -8.65 1.00 -2.35
N LEU A 121 -7.33 0.91 -2.58
CA LEU A 121 -6.31 0.81 -1.53
C LEU A 121 -5.70 2.19 -1.24
N ILE A 122 -6.02 2.74 -0.07
CA ILE A 122 -5.69 4.12 0.31
C ILE A 122 -4.78 4.16 1.53
N ALA A 123 -3.93 5.18 1.64
CA ALA A 123 -3.08 5.36 2.81
C ALA A 123 -3.94 5.80 4.02
N GLY A 124 -3.49 5.52 5.25
CA GLY A 124 -4.24 5.85 6.47
C GLY A 124 -4.52 7.35 6.63
N SER A 125 -3.62 8.21 6.13
CA SER A 125 -3.83 9.67 6.07
C SER A 125 -4.98 10.05 5.13
N GLN A 126 -5.17 9.31 4.04
CA GLN A 126 -6.25 9.50 3.08
C GLN A 126 -7.57 8.97 3.62
N ALA A 127 -7.55 7.82 4.32
CA ALA A 127 -8.72 7.29 5.01
C ALA A 127 -9.26 8.26 6.06
N GLY A 128 -8.37 8.90 6.83
CA GLY A 128 -8.75 9.95 7.78
C GLY A 128 -9.43 11.16 7.12
N SER A 129 -8.94 11.59 5.95
CA SER A 129 -9.56 12.70 5.21
C SER A 129 -10.93 12.32 4.61
N LEU A 130 -11.02 11.16 3.95
CA LEU A 130 -12.26 10.63 3.37
C LEU A 130 -13.37 10.40 4.42
N ILE A 131 -13.01 9.94 5.63
CA ILE A 131 -13.97 9.85 6.76
C ILE A 131 -14.36 11.25 7.22
N GLY A 132 -13.38 12.13 7.41
CA GLY A 132 -13.57 13.49 7.91
C GLY A 132 -13.92 13.56 9.39
N ILE A 133 -14.07 14.78 9.90
CA ILE A 133 -14.42 15.02 11.32
C ILE A 133 -15.79 14.40 11.60
N SER A 134 -15.85 13.56 12.65
CA SER A 134 -17.06 12.83 13.07
C SER A 134 -17.75 11.98 11.98
N GLY A 135 -17.05 11.64 10.88
CA GLY A 135 -17.63 10.91 9.75
C GLY A 135 -18.41 11.75 8.74
N GLN A 136 -18.47 13.08 8.91
CA GLN A 136 -19.29 13.97 8.07
C GLN A 136 -18.91 13.94 6.57
N ASN A 137 -17.65 13.68 6.23
CA ASN A 137 -17.21 13.66 4.83
C ASN A 137 -17.60 12.34 4.13
N ILE A 138 -17.44 11.19 4.79
CA ILE A 138 -17.92 9.92 4.23
C ILE A 138 -19.46 9.86 4.21
N GLU A 139 -20.15 10.50 5.15
CA GLU A 139 -21.60 10.69 5.09
C GLU A 139 -22.00 11.59 3.91
N LYS A 140 -21.33 12.72 3.70
CA LYS A 140 -21.52 13.57 2.52
C LYS A 140 -21.33 12.77 1.23
N LEU A 141 -20.22 12.03 1.09
CA LEU A 141 -19.90 11.20 -0.08
C LEU A 141 -20.94 10.12 -0.37
N ARG A 142 -21.53 9.49 0.65
CA ARG A 142 -22.65 8.55 0.49
C ARG A 142 -23.89 9.27 -0.02
N ASN A 143 -24.22 10.41 0.58
CA ASN A 143 -25.43 11.17 0.26
C ASN A 143 -25.37 11.86 -1.11
N SER A 144 -24.19 12.29 -1.57
CA SER A 144 -23.99 12.89 -2.90
C SER A 144 -24.01 11.84 -4.00
N SER A 145 -23.30 10.72 -3.82
CA SER A 145 -23.18 9.67 -4.84
C SER A 145 -24.37 8.71 -4.90
N GLY A 146 -25.03 8.46 -3.76
CA GLY A 146 -25.99 7.38 -3.56
C GLY A 146 -25.35 6.01 -3.24
N ALA A 147 -24.02 5.92 -3.14
CA ALA A 147 -23.31 4.65 -3.00
C ALA A 147 -23.15 4.21 -1.55
N THR A 148 -23.12 2.89 -1.33
CA THR A 148 -22.67 2.30 -0.07
C THR A 148 -21.14 2.35 -0.01
N ILE A 149 -20.60 3.33 0.71
CA ILE A 149 -19.15 3.53 0.87
C ILE A 149 -18.72 3.08 2.28
N THR A 150 -17.78 2.15 2.36
CA THR A 150 -17.30 1.55 3.62
C THR A 150 -15.78 1.47 3.65
N VAL A 151 -15.15 2.00 4.71
CA VAL A 151 -13.73 1.74 5.00
C VAL A 151 -13.65 0.40 5.74
N LEU A 152 -12.98 -0.59 5.15
CA LEU A 152 -12.81 -1.91 5.74
C LEU A 152 -11.86 -1.87 6.94
N ALA A 153 -12.15 -2.68 7.96
CA ALA A 153 -11.30 -2.81 9.14
C ALA A 153 -9.97 -3.53 8.79
N PRO A 154 -8.87 -3.34 9.58
CA PRO A 154 -7.57 -3.95 9.27
C PRO A 154 -7.59 -5.48 9.13
N ASN A 155 -8.47 -6.18 9.85
CA ASN A 155 -8.69 -7.63 9.77
C ASN A 155 -9.58 -8.07 8.59
N GLN A 156 -10.12 -7.13 7.82
CA GLN A 156 -10.92 -7.35 6.60
C GLN A 156 -10.15 -6.95 5.33
N LEU A 157 -8.88 -6.54 5.46
CA LEU A 157 -8.02 -6.23 4.33
C LEU A 157 -7.56 -7.52 3.63
N PRO A 158 -7.63 -7.60 2.29
CA PRO A 158 -7.13 -8.75 1.56
C PRO A 158 -5.60 -8.78 1.59
N LEU A 159 -5.01 -9.96 1.31
CA LEU A 159 -3.56 -10.17 1.41
C LEU A 159 -2.73 -9.24 0.50
N CYS A 160 -3.30 -8.73 -0.60
CA CYS A 160 -2.67 -7.74 -1.47
C CYS A 160 -2.75 -6.28 -0.95
N ALA A 161 -3.57 -6.03 0.07
CA ALA A 161 -3.79 -4.73 0.71
C ALA A 161 -3.19 -4.63 2.12
N SER A 162 -2.99 -5.76 2.80
CA SER A 162 -2.33 -5.85 4.12
C SER A 162 -0.82 -5.55 4.08
N ALA A 163 -0.36 -4.81 3.07
CA ALA A 163 1.04 -4.55 2.78
C ALA A 163 1.68 -3.60 3.81
N HIS A 164 0.96 -2.56 4.22
CA HIS A 164 1.43 -1.58 5.19
C HIS A 164 0.40 -1.42 6.30
N GLU A 165 0.84 -1.32 7.56
CA GLU A 165 -0.06 -1.18 8.73
C GLU A 165 -1.00 0.04 8.67
N SER A 166 -0.59 1.08 7.94
CA SER A 166 -1.42 2.28 7.71
C SER A 166 -2.36 2.17 6.50
N ASP A 167 -2.23 1.18 5.61
CA ASP A 167 -3.12 1.04 4.46
C ASP A 167 -4.54 0.64 4.89
N ARG A 168 -5.54 1.11 4.13
CA ARG A 168 -6.97 0.81 4.32
C ARG A 168 -7.60 0.54 2.96
N VAL A 169 -8.65 -0.28 2.92
CA VAL A 169 -9.47 -0.44 1.71
C VAL A 169 -10.78 0.31 1.86
N VAL A 170 -11.07 1.20 0.92
CA VAL A 170 -12.44 1.72 0.72
C VAL A 170 -13.15 0.81 -0.25
N GLN A 171 -14.29 0.28 0.16
CA GLN A 171 -15.23 -0.42 -0.69
C GLN A 171 -16.38 0.52 -1.07
N ILE A 172 -16.76 0.50 -2.35
CA ILE A 172 -17.84 1.27 -2.95
C ILE A 172 -18.78 0.26 -3.60
N SER A 173 -20.04 0.19 -3.14
CA SER A 173 -21.04 -0.77 -3.64
C SER A 173 -22.36 -0.07 -4.02
N GLY A 174 -23.01 -0.50 -5.11
CA GLY A 174 -24.29 0.05 -5.57
C GLY A 174 -24.63 -0.33 -7.02
N ASP A 175 -25.34 0.55 -7.73
CA ASP A 175 -25.51 0.46 -9.19
C ASP A 175 -24.30 1.04 -9.92
N VAL A 176 -24.02 0.57 -11.14
CA VAL A 176 -22.86 1.00 -11.95
C VAL A 176 -22.68 2.54 -12.02
N PRO A 177 -23.70 3.36 -12.39
CA PRO A 177 -23.52 4.83 -12.43
C PRO A 177 -23.29 5.45 -11.04
N VAL A 178 -23.90 4.89 -10.00
CA VAL A 178 -23.74 5.33 -8.60
C VAL A 178 -22.32 5.05 -8.09
N VAL A 179 -21.79 3.85 -8.39
CA VAL A 179 -20.42 3.45 -8.05
C VAL A 179 -19.38 4.27 -8.81
N LEU A 180 -19.58 4.53 -10.10
CA LEU A 180 -18.68 5.37 -10.90
C LEU A 180 -18.69 6.84 -10.42
N LYS A 181 -19.85 7.38 -10.03
CA LYS A 181 -19.94 8.73 -9.42
C LYS A 181 -19.20 8.81 -8.08
N ALA A 182 -19.41 7.83 -7.19
CA ALA A 182 -18.69 7.76 -5.92
C ALA A 182 -17.17 7.66 -6.12
N LEU A 183 -16.73 6.86 -7.09
CA LEU A 183 -15.32 6.70 -7.45
C LEU A 183 -14.68 8.00 -7.94
N GLU A 184 -15.43 8.82 -8.68
CA GLU A 184 -15.00 10.14 -9.13
C GLU A 184 -14.88 11.15 -7.99
N GLU A 185 -15.89 11.25 -7.12
CA GLU A 185 -15.83 12.13 -5.94
C GLU A 185 -14.70 11.74 -4.97
N ILE A 186 -14.45 10.43 -4.79
CA ILE A 186 -13.33 9.91 -4.00
C ILE A 186 -11.99 10.16 -4.69
N GLY A 187 -11.90 10.00 -6.02
CA GLY A 187 -10.70 10.27 -6.82
C GLY A 187 -10.21 11.71 -6.65
N CYS A 188 -11.14 12.68 -6.75
CA CYS A 188 -10.86 14.09 -6.50
C CYS A 188 -10.29 14.33 -5.10
N GLN A 189 -10.91 13.79 -4.05
CA GLN A 189 -10.42 13.96 -2.68
C GLN A 189 -9.06 13.30 -2.45
N LEU A 190 -8.78 12.16 -3.10
CA LEU A 190 -7.49 11.47 -3.01
C LEU A 190 -6.35 12.22 -3.72
N ARG A 191 -6.65 12.99 -4.79
CA ARG A 191 -5.71 13.95 -5.38
C ARG A 191 -5.44 15.14 -4.45
N GLU A 192 -6.49 15.78 -3.94
CA GLU A 192 -6.37 16.93 -3.02
C GLU A 192 -5.67 16.56 -1.69
N ASN A 193 -5.75 15.29 -1.31
CA ASN A 193 -5.13 14.75 -0.09
C ASN A 193 -4.09 13.68 -0.46
N PRO A 194 -2.92 14.06 -1.00
CA PRO A 194 -1.87 13.10 -1.36
C PRO A 194 -1.36 12.35 -0.12
N PRO A 195 -0.84 11.13 -0.29
CA PRO A 195 -0.38 10.30 0.82
C PRO A 195 0.83 10.94 1.52
N LYS A 196 0.75 11.11 2.85
CA LYS A 196 1.80 11.75 3.66
C LYS A 196 3.08 10.91 3.83
N GLN A 197 3.07 9.68 3.32
CA GLN A 197 4.18 8.73 3.28
C GLN A 197 4.34 8.24 1.84
N VAL A 198 5.57 7.98 1.41
CA VAL A 198 5.83 7.45 0.06
C VAL A 198 5.23 6.05 -0.05
N ILE A 199 4.17 5.91 -0.84
CA ILE A 199 3.60 4.60 -1.21
C ILE A 199 4.65 3.87 -2.05
N SER A 200 5.02 2.65 -1.65
CA SER A 200 5.93 1.83 -2.45
C SER A 200 5.24 1.40 -3.75
N ILE A 201 5.68 1.99 -4.87
CA ILE A 201 5.21 1.63 -6.22
C ILE A 201 5.88 0.37 -6.78
N SER A 202 6.94 -0.11 -6.13
CA SER A 202 7.48 -1.44 -6.40
C SER A 202 6.49 -2.51 -5.94
N PRO A 203 6.28 -3.61 -6.68
CA PRO A 203 5.49 -4.77 -6.23
C PRO A 203 6.25 -5.53 -5.14
N THR A 204 6.40 -4.87 -3.99
CA THR A 204 7.01 -5.40 -2.78
C THR A 204 6.02 -6.37 -2.16
N TYR A 205 6.35 -7.66 -2.13
CA TYR A 205 5.65 -8.65 -1.31
C TYR A 205 5.88 -8.28 0.16
N ASN A 206 5.02 -7.41 0.69
CA ASN A 206 5.37 -6.56 1.82
C ASN A 206 5.23 -7.28 3.17
N TYR A 207 6.17 -8.18 3.45
CA TYR A 207 6.40 -8.80 4.76
C TYR A 207 7.05 -7.79 5.75
N GLY A 208 6.55 -6.55 5.77
CA GLY A 208 7.22 -5.38 6.36
C GLY A 208 6.52 -4.74 7.56
N ALA A 209 5.40 -5.29 8.05
CA ALA A 209 4.50 -4.62 8.99
C ALA A 209 4.23 -5.36 10.31
N VAL A 210 5.23 -6.07 10.87
CA VAL A 210 5.61 -5.96 12.30
C VAL A 210 7.11 -6.29 12.39
N ARG A 211 7.96 -5.27 12.52
CA ARG A 211 9.31 -5.45 13.07
C ARG A 211 9.32 -4.88 14.49
N PRO A 212 9.51 -5.69 15.54
CA PRO A 212 10.12 -5.16 16.75
C PRO A 212 11.49 -4.59 16.38
N THR A 213 11.97 -3.59 17.11
CA THR A 213 13.33 -3.04 16.95
C THR A 213 14.37 -4.06 17.38
N GLN A 214 14.65 -5.01 16.47
CA GLN A 214 15.72 -5.99 16.62
C GLN A 214 17.06 -5.24 16.67
N PRO A 215 17.89 -5.43 17.71
CA PRO A 215 19.20 -4.81 17.76
C PRO A 215 20.05 -5.34 16.61
N TYR A 216 20.57 -4.41 15.79
CA TYR A 216 21.65 -4.73 14.86
C TYR A 216 22.90 -4.98 15.70
N VAL A 217 23.23 -6.26 15.90
CA VAL A 217 24.49 -6.66 16.53
C VAL A 217 25.61 -6.63 15.51
N ASP A 218 26.70 -5.94 15.85
CA ASP A 218 27.90 -5.91 15.02
C ASP A 218 28.53 -7.32 14.92
N PRO A 219 28.94 -7.79 13.73
CA PRO A 219 29.63 -9.07 13.57
C PRO A 219 30.94 -9.24 14.37
N THR A 220 31.47 -8.17 14.96
CA THR A 220 32.63 -8.19 15.87
C THR A 220 32.26 -8.12 17.36
N SER A 221 30.96 -8.04 17.71
CA SER A 221 30.49 -8.12 19.10
C SER A 221 30.62 -9.53 19.68
N ALA A 222 30.91 -9.64 20.98
CA ALA A 222 30.90 -10.90 21.71
C ALA A 222 29.51 -11.57 21.75
N ASP A 223 28.42 -10.81 21.56
CA ASP A 223 27.05 -11.32 21.49
C ASP A 223 26.67 -11.88 20.10
N TYR A 224 27.55 -11.75 19.10
CA TYR A 224 27.31 -12.24 17.74
C TYR A 224 27.71 -13.71 17.61
N VAL A 225 26.71 -14.57 17.57
CA VAL A 225 26.88 -16.02 17.39
C VAL A 225 26.80 -16.35 15.91
N THR A 226 27.70 -17.21 15.43
CA THR A 226 27.54 -17.92 14.15
C THR A 226 27.20 -19.39 14.38
N LEU A 227 26.45 -19.97 13.45
CA LEU A 227 26.13 -21.40 13.42
C LEU A 227 26.15 -21.87 11.97
N GLU A 228 26.65 -23.08 11.71
CA GLU A 228 26.63 -23.68 10.38
C GLU A 228 25.91 -25.03 10.39
N MET A 229 25.16 -25.32 9.33
CA MET A 229 24.53 -26.63 9.11
C MET A 229 24.62 -27.06 7.65
N MET A 230 24.61 -28.38 7.41
CA MET A 230 24.55 -28.95 6.06
C MET A 230 23.11 -29.34 5.70
N VAL A 231 22.70 -29.04 4.45
CA VAL A 231 21.39 -29.40 3.89
C VAL A 231 21.61 -30.06 2.53
N SER A 232 20.90 -31.16 2.24
CA SER A 232 20.98 -31.82 0.92
C SER A 232 20.47 -30.89 -0.19
N GLU A 233 21.08 -30.96 -1.37
CA GLU A 233 20.71 -30.14 -2.52
C GLU A 233 19.26 -30.35 -2.98
N THR A 234 18.69 -31.55 -2.77
CA THR A 234 17.28 -31.84 -3.02
C THR A 234 16.32 -31.02 -2.14
N LEU A 235 16.75 -30.67 -0.92
CA LEU A 235 15.96 -29.98 0.10
C LEU A 235 16.25 -28.46 0.15
N VAL A 236 17.44 -28.06 -0.30
CA VAL A 236 17.83 -26.64 -0.35
C VAL A 236 17.01 -25.88 -1.41
N GLY A 237 16.53 -26.56 -2.45
CA GLY A 237 15.67 -25.98 -3.49
C GLY A 237 14.34 -25.46 -2.94
N GLY A 238 13.62 -26.25 -2.13
CA GLY A 238 12.39 -25.81 -1.48
C GLY A 238 12.64 -24.88 -0.29
N LEU A 239 13.77 -25.02 0.40
CA LEU A 239 14.19 -24.12 1.48
C LEU A 239 14.47 -22.69 0.97
N ILE A 240 15.11 -22.56 -0.20
CA ILE A 240 15.23 -21.28 -0.90
C ILE A 240 13.85 -20.86 -1.43
N GLY A 241 13.12 -21.79 -2.03
CA GLY A 241 11.81 -21.58 -2.61
C GLY A 241 11.86 -20.83 -3.96
N ARG A 242 10.73 -20.81 -4.67
CA ARG A 242 10.62 -20.08 -5.94
C ARG A 242 10.97 -18.60 -5.73
N CYS A 243 11.83 -18.08 -6.59
CA CYS A 243 12.38 -16.72 -6.51
C CYS A 243 13.02 -16.34 -5.15
N GLY A 244 13.50 -17.32 -4.36
CA GLY A 244 14.09 -17.06 -3.04
C GLY A 244 13.10 -16.65 -1.95
N SER A 245 11.79 -16.80 -2.20
CA SER A 245 10.72 -16.34 -1.30
C SER A 245 10.80 -16.95 0.10
N ASN A 246 11.17 -18.23 0.20
CA ASN A 246 11.11 -18.97 1.46
C ASN A 246 12.32 -18.64 2.37
N ILE A 247 13.55 -18.67 1.83
CA ILE A 247 14.74 -18.24 2.60
C ILE A 247 14.67 -16.75 2.98
N SER A 248 14.03 -15.91 2.17
CA SER A 248 13.80 -14.50 2.49
C SER A 248 12.80 -14.33 3.64
N ARG A 249 11.75 -15.15 3.68
CA ARG A 249 10.82 -15.24 4.81
C ARG A 249 11.54 -15.67 6.09
N ILE A 250 12.34 -16.74 6.05
CA ILE A 250 13.08 -17.25 7.22
C ILE A 250 14.06 -16.20 7.77
N ARG A 251 14.81 -15.49 6.91
CA ARG A 251 15.68 -14.36 7.31
C ARG A 251 14.90 -13.26 8.02
N ASN A 252 13.70 -12.91 7.54
CA ASN A 252 12.91 -11.82 8.12
C ASN A 252 12.19 -12.22 9.43
N GLU A 253 11.67 -13.45 9.53
CA GLU A 253 11.05 -13.96 10.76
C GLU A 253 12.06 -14.19 11.89
N SER A 254 13.30 -14.57 11.56
CA SER A 254 14.36 -14.80 12.56
C SER A 254 15.20 -13.58 12.89
N GLY A 255 15.28 -12.59 11.99
CA GLY A 255 16.20 -11.46 12.09
C GLY A 255 17.68 -11.81 11.83
N ALA A 256 18.03 -13.09 11.66
CA ALA A 256 19.39 -13.52 11.45
C ALA A 256 19.91 -13.22 10.03
N MET A 257 21.22 -12.94 9.94
CA MET A 257 21.95 -13.08 8.68
C MET A 257 21.98 -14.57 8.32
N ILE A 258 21.51 -14.94 7.12
CA ILE A 258 21.57 -16.33 6.63
C ILE A 258 22.21 -16.35 5.24
N LYS A 259 23.37 -17.00 5.13
CA LYS A 259 24.08 -17.23 3.86
C LYS A 259 24.00 -18.70 3.48
N VAL A 260 23.79 -18.98 2.19
CA VAL A 260 23.75 -20.36 1.66
C VAL A 260 24.92 -20.49 0.68
N TYR A 261 25.82 -21.41 0.98
CA TYR A 261 27.04 -21.69 0.23
C TYR A 261 26.94 -23.06 -0.47
N GLY A 262 27.28 -23.09 -1.76
CA GLY A 262 27.19 -24.29 -2.61
C GLY A 262 26.52 -24.00 -3.95
N GLY A 263 26.92 -24.71 -5.00
CA GLY A 263 26.49 -24.47 -6.39
C GLY A 263 27.60 -24.43 -7.45
N LYS A 264 28.82 -24.88 -7.14
CA LYS A 264 29.88 -25.18 -8.11
C LYS A 264 30.45 -26.59 -7.82
N GLY A 265 30.21 -27.54 -8.74
CA GLY A 265 30.65 -28.94 -8.62
C GLY A 265 29.59 -29.90 -8.05
N GLU A 266 29.89 -31.20 -8.01
CA GLU A 266 29.01 -32.33 -7.58
C GLU A 266 28.69 -32.37 -6.07
N GLN A 267 28.67 -31.22 -5.40
CA GLN A 267 28.43 -31.09 -3.97
C GLN A 267 26.95 -31.34 -3.62
N LYS A 268 26.60 -32.61 -3.35
CA LYS A 268 25.25 -33.06 -2.95
C LYS A 268 24.69 -32.39 -1.69
N HIS A 269 25.52 -31.64 -0.96
CA HIS A 269 25.16 -30.88 0.24
C HIS A 269 25.58 -29.42 0.10
N ARG A 270 24.75 -28.51 0.60
CA ARG A 270 25.04 -27.08 0.71
C ARG A 270 25.15 -26.68 2.18
N HIS A 271 26.04 -25.73 2.46
CA HIS A 271 26.30 -25.22 3.80
C HIS A 271 25.46 -23.96 4.03
N ILE A 272 24.80 -23.88 5.18
CA ILE A 272 24.00 -22.72 5.58
C ILE A 272 24.64 -22.13 6.83
N GLN A 273 25.11 -20.89 6.71
CA GLN A 273 25.69 -20.10 7.79
C GLN A 273 24.65 -19.11 8.30
N PHE A 274 24.36 -19.19 9.60
CA PHE A 274 23.57 -18.22 10.35
C PHE A 274 24.51 -17.27 11.12
N GLY A 275 24.07 -16.04 11.35
CA GLY A 275 24.77 -15.05 12.17
C GLY A 275 23.81 -14.02 12.78
N GLY A 276 24.02 -13.66 14.04
CA GLY A 276 23.19 -12.71 14.79
C GLY A 276 23.24 -13.00 16.29
N THR A 277 22.26 -12.55 17.06
CA THR A 277 22.16 -12.95 18.48
C THR A 277 21.84 -14.45 18.60
N ALA A 278 22.17 -15.05 19.74
CA ALA A 278 21.82 -16.45 20.03
C ALA A 278 20.32 -16.76 19.82
N GLN A 279 19.42 -15.81 20.13
CA GLN A 279 17.98 -15.94 19.88
C GLN A 279 17.63 -15.91 18.39
N GLN A 280 18.20 -14.97 17.63
CA GLN A 280 18.00 -14.85 16.18
C GLN A 280 18.48 -16.13 15.46
N VAL A 281 19.67 -16.63 15.82
CA VAL A 281 20.26 -17.85 15.24
C VAL A 281 19.45 -19.09 15.61
N ALA A 282 19.00 -19.25 16.86
CA ALA A 282 18.17 -20.38 17.28
C ALA A 282 16.83 -20.41 16.53
N LEU A 283 16.15 -19.26 16.43
CA LEU A 283 14.89 -19.13 15.68
C LEU A 283 15.09 -19.38 14.17
N ALA A 284 16.19 -18.88 13.59
CA ALA A 284 16.54 -19.15 12.20
C ALA A 284 16.72 -20.65 11.93
N LYS A 285 17.48 -21.34 12.79
CA LYS A 285 17.70 -22.79 12.69
C LYS A 285 16.37 -23.55 12.79
N GLN A 286 15.52 -23.23 13.78
CA GLN A 286 14.21 -23.88 13.97
C GLN A 286 13.34 -23.80 12.70
N ARG A 287 13.26 -22.63 12.05
CA ARG A 287 12.45 -22.47 10.83
C ARG A 287 13.07 -23.13 9.60
N VAL A 288 14.40 -23.28 9.55
CA VAL A 288 15.06 -24.12 8.53
C VAL A 288 14.77 -25.60 8.75
N ASP A 289 14.88 -26.10 9.98
CA ASP A 289 14.57 -27.49 10.33
C ASP A 289 13.10 -27.83 10.01
N GLU A 290 12.15 -26.98 10.42
CA GLU A 290 10.71 -27.09 10.13
C GLU A 290 10.42 -27.16 8.61
N CYS A 291 11.08 -26.31 7.82
CA CYS A 291 10.93 -26.30 6.37
C CYS A 291 11.55 -27.55 5.72
N ILE A 292 12.64 -28.09 6.25
CA ILE A 292 13.27 -29.32 5.76
C ILE A 292 12.37 -30.52 6.07
N TYR A 293 11.88 -30.62 7.31
CA TYR A 293 10.95 -31.66 7.74
C TYR A 293 9.66 -31.67 6.89
N SER A 294 9.08 -30.50 6.64
CA SER A 294 7.89 -30.35 5.79
C SER A 294 8.09 -30.89 4.37
N GLN A 295 9.27 -30.68 3.77
CA GLN A 295 9.61 -31.21 2.45
C GLN A 295 9.79 -32.74 2.46
N LEU A 296 10.43 -33.29 3.51
CA LEU A 296 10.61 -34.73 3.67
C LEU A 296 9.27 -35.47 3.79
N VAL A 297 8.32 -34.92 4.58
CA VAL A 297 6.95 -35.47 4.70
C VAL A 297 6.20 -35.43 3.36
N GLN A 298 6.31 -34.34 2.60
CA GLN A 298 5.69 -34.23 1.27
C GLN A 298 6.29 -35.22 0.25
N ALA A 299 7.61 -35.42 0.27
CA ALA A 299 8.29 -36.38 -0.58
C ALA A 299 7.90 -37.83 -0.27
N ALA A 300 7.79 -38.20 1.01
CA ALA A 300 7.35 -39.52 1.43
C ALA A 300 5.88 -39.80 1.05
N GLY A 301 4.99 -38.81 1.23
CA GLY A 301 3.58 -38.95 0.86
C GLY A 301 3.34 -39.21 -0.62
N ALA A 302 4.16 -38.61 -1.50
CA ALA A 302 4.05 -38.80 -2.95
C ALA A 302 4.42 -40.22 -3.41
N GLN A 303 5.37 -40.90 -2.73
CA GLN A 303 5.79 -42.25 -3.10
C GLN A 303 4.76 -43.32 -2.71
N ALA A 304 3.97 -43.09 -1.66
CA ALA A 304 2.89 -43.99 -1.25
C ALA A 304 1.69 -44.03 -2.22
N GLN A 305 1.61 -43.11 -3.17
CA GLN A 305 0.56 -43.06 -4.20
C GLN A 305 1.04 -43.53 -5.60
N GLN A 306 2.23 -44.11 -5.70
CA GLN A 306 2.76 -44.71 -6.94
C GLN A 306 2.96 -46.24 -6.82
N SER A 307 2.41 -46.86 -5.76
CA SER A 307 2.56 -48.28 -5.43
C SER A 307 1.21 -48.99 -5.19
N LEU A 308 0.13 -48.43 -5.75
CA LEU A 308 -1.24 -48.98 -5.83
C LEU A 308 -1.77 -48.79 -7.27
#